data_AF-A0A1Z9B6G2-F1
#
_entry.id   AF-A0A1Z9B6G2-F1
#
_cell.length_a   1.000
_cell.length_b   1.000
_cell.length_c   1.000
_cell.angle_alpha   90.00
_cell.angle_beta   90.00
_cell.angle_gamma   90.00
#
_symmetry.space_group_name_H-M   'P 1'
#
loop_
_entity.id
_entity.type
_entity.pdbx_description
1 polymer ?
#
loop_
_entity_poly.entity_id
_entity_poly.type
_entity_poly.pdbx_seq_one_letter_code
_entity_poly.pdbx_strand_id
1 'polypeptide(L)'
;MFKSTGLFASEMKIKFGICEINSECSVCVEKFEFSFISDFNNRRVVAIGYDKGGKAIWREHKGCQMENLTNWRCTGFHGDYVSRDGQVTLEKNSKTYYNFKNLEICNFPLANEREILN
;
A
#
# COMPACT_ATOMS: atom_id res chain seq x y z
N MET A 1 -23.42 5.73 30.81
CA MET A 1 -23.70 5.29 29.43
C MET A 1 -22.59 5.83 28.54
N PHE A 2 -21.49 5.09 28.38
CA PHE A 2 -20.36 5.49 27.53
C PHE A 2 -20.41 4.67 26.25
N LYS A 3 -20.90 5.25 25.15
CA LYS A 3 -20.70 4.70 23.81
C LYS A 3 -19.32 5.16 23.34
N SER A 4 -18.31 4.33 23.56
CA SER A 4 -17.07 4.40 22.79
C SER A 4 -17.40 3.96 21.37
N THR A 5 -17.60 4.91 20.46
CA THR A 5 -17.54 4.64 19.02
C THR A 5 -16.06 4.53 18.65
N GLY A 6 -15.47 3.37 18.94
CA GLY A 6 -14.16 3.04 18.41
C GLY A 6 -14.27 3.04 16.88
N LEU A 7 -13.67 4.05 16.24
CA LEU A 7 -13.33 3.97 14.84
C LEU A 7 -12.44 2.73 14.69
N PHE A 8 -12.96 1.65 14.10
CA PHE A 8 -12.11 0.57 13.64
C PHE A 8 -11.35 1.08 12.43
N ALA A 9 -10.25 1.79 12.69
CA ALA A 9 -9.16 1.92 11.74
C ALA A 9 -8.66 0.50 11.49
N SER A 10 -9.06 -0.12 10.37
CA SER A 10 -8.45 -1.37 9.94
C SER A 10 -7.05 -1.03 9.44
N GLU A 11 -6.03 -1.28 10.25
CA GLU A 11 -4.65 -1.20 9.79
C GLU A 11 -4.45 -2.25 8.69
N MET A 12 -4.18 -1.80 7.47
CA MET A 12 -3.94 -2.66 6.31
C MET A 12 -2.48 -2.52 5.88
N LYS A 13 -1.81 -3.61 5.54
CA LYS A 13 -0.39 -3.58 5.20
C LYS A 13 -0.16 -3.92 3.74
N ILE A 14 0.92 -3.39 3.19
CA ILE A 14 1.45 -3.79 1.88
C ILE A 14 2.94 -4.05 2.01
N LYS A 15 3.43 -4.99 1.22
CA LYS A 15 4.84 -5.11 0.90
C LYS A 15 4.98 -5.15 -0.63
N PHE A 16 5.79 -4.27 -1.19
CA PHE A 16 6.04 -4.23 -2.63
C PHE A 16 7.47 -3.84 -2.93
N GLY A 17 7.90 -4.01 -4.18
CA GLY A 17 9.21 -3.61 -4.64
C GLY A 17 9.19 -3.11 -6.07
N ILE A 18 10.24 -2.38 -6.40
CA ILE A 18 10.55 -1.95 -7.76
C ILE A 18 11.70 -2.83 -8.23
N CYS A 19 11.41 -3.72 -9.18
CA CYS A 19 12.27 -4.84 -9.55
C CYS A 19 12.64 -4.81 -11.03
N GLU A 20 13.73 -5.47 -11.38
CA GLU A 20 14.15 -5.58 -12.78
C GLU A 20 13.12 -6.42 -13.56
N ILE A 21 12.73 -5.93 -14.74
CA ILE A 21 11.82 -6.67 -15.61
C ILE A 21 12.41 -8.03 -15.98
N ASN A 22 11.58 -9.07 -16.06
CA ASN A 22 11.98 -10.45 -16.34
C ASN A 22 12.82 -11.11 -15.23
N SER A 23 13.00 -10.46 -14.08
CA SER A 23 13.66 -11.09 -12.91
C SER A 23 12.70 -11.97 -12.10
N GLU A 24 11.43 -12.07 -12.50
CA GLU A 24 10.37 -12.72 -11.70
C GLU A 24 10.34 -12.18 -10.27
N CYS A 25 10.54 -10.87 -10.11
CA CYS A 25 10.60 -10.18 -8.82
C CYS A 25 11.72 -10.62 -7.87
N SER A 26 12.75 -11.33 -8.38
CA SER A 26 13.89 -11.79 -7.57
C SER A 26 14.96 -10.70 -7.35
N VAL A 27 15.11 -9.77 -8.30
CA VAL A 27 16.11 -8.69 -8.24
C VAL A 27 15.40 -7.34 -8.12
N CYS A 28 15.46 -6.71 -6.94
CA CYS A 28 14.77 -5.45 -6.68
C CYS A 28 15.72 -4.33 -6.27
N VAL A 29 15.59 -3.19 -6.95
CA VAL A 29 16.33 -1.96 -6.64
C VAL A 29 15.87 -1.39 -5.31
N GLU A 30 14.56 -1.50 -5.04
CA GLU A 30 13.94 -0.99 -3.81
C GLU A 30 12.82 -1.92 -3.35
N LYS A 31 12.66 -2.03 -2.03
CA LYS A 31 11.54 -2.71 -1.39
C LYS A 31 10.94 -1.80 -0.33
N PHE A 32 9.64 -1.86 -0.20
CA PHE A 32 8.84 -1.02 0.67
C PHE A 32 7.87 -1.87 1.47
N GLU A 33 7.64 -1.44 2.71
CA GLU A 33 6.60 -1.98 3.56
C GLU A 33 5.88 -0.80 4.23
N PHE A 34 4.58 -0.71 4.00
CA PHE A 34 3.75 0.36 4.54
C PHE A 34 2.52 -0.22 5.25
N SER A 35 2.04 0.53 6.23
CA SER A 35 0.74 0.33 6.87
C SER A 35 -0.17 1.48 6.47
N PHE A 36 -1.44 1.20 6.26
CA PHE A 36 -2.45 2.16 5.85
C PHE A 36 -3.58 2.21 6.88
N ILE A 37 -3.99 3.44 7.20
CA ILE A 37 -5.18 3.72 7.99
C ILE A 37 -6.16 4.45 7.08
N SER A 38 -7.31 3.84 6.83
CA SER A 38 -8.37 4.42 6.02
C SER A 38 -9.36 5.20 6.89
N ASP A 39 -9.85 6.32 6.36
CA ASP A 39 -10.89 7.13 6.95
C ASP A 39 -11.90 7.50 5.84
N PHE A 40 -12.98 6.73 5.82
CA PHE A 40 -14.02 6.82 4.80
C PHE A 40 -14.75 8.16 4.82
N ASN A 41 -15.05 8.71 6.00
CA ASN A 41 -15.80 9.96 6.14
C ASN A 41 -15.05 11.13 5.51
N ASN A 42 -13.72 11.15 5.67
CA ASN A 42 -12.86 12.18 5.10
C ASN A 42 -12.29 11.80 3.72
N ARG A 43 -12.68 10.65 3.16
CA ARG A 43 -12.15 10.10 1.90
C ARG A 43 -10.63 10.18 1.80
N ARG A 44 -9.97 9.76 2.88
CA ARG A 44 -8.51 9.81 3.03
C ARG A 44 -7.95 8.47 3.47
N VAL A 45 -6.70 8.25 3.10
CA VAL A 45 -5.89 7.13 3.60
C VAL A 45 -4.53 7.66 4.03
N VAL A 46 -4.09 7.28 5.21
CA VAL A 46 -2.78 7.65 5.76
C VAL A 46 -1.83 6.47 5.62
N ALA A 47 -0.73 6.66 4.89
CA ALA A 47 0.37 5.72 4.79
C ALA A 47 1.39 5.98 5.90
N ILE A 48 1.77 4.94 6.61
CA ILE A 48 2.74 4.94 7.71
C ILE A 48 3.82 3.92 7.38
N GLY A 49 5.08 4.30 7.55
CA GLY A 49 6.21 3.39 7.36
C GLY A 49 7.54 4.08 7.58
N TYR A 50 8.58 3.61 6.91
CA TYR A 50 9.91 4.19 6.96
C TYR A 50 10.42 4.44 5.54
N ASP A 51 11.14 5.55 5.34
CA ASP A 51 11.90 5.76 4.12
C ASP A 51 13.22 4.96 4.12
N LYS A 52 13.97 5.04 3.02
CA LYS A 52 15.27 4.36 2.88
C LYS A 52 16.31 4.76 3.93
N GLY A 53 16.17 5.94 4.53
CA GLY A 53 17.06 6.44 5.59
C GLY A 53 16.64 6.00 6.98
N GLY A 54 15.58 5.19 7.11
CA GLY A 54 15.03 4.78 8.39
C GLY A 54 14.20 5.86 9.08
N LYS A 55 13.86 6.96 8.40
CA LYS A 55 13.00 7.99 8.95
C LYS A 55 11.54 7.57 8.84
N ALA A 56 10.81 7.67 9.93
CA ALA A 56 9.37 7.43 9.93
C ALA A 56 8.67 8.40 8.97
N ILE A 57 7.81 7.86 8.10
CA ILE A 57 6.98 8.63 7.19
C ILE A 57 5.51 8.50 7.59
N TRP A 58 4.81 9.64 7.52
CA TRP A 58 3.37 9.76 7.67
C TRP A 58 2.87 10.58 6.48
N ARG A 59 2.21 9.92 5.53
CA ARG A 59 1.76 10.56 4.30
C ARG A 59 0.27 10.40 4.12
N GLU A 60 -0.43 11.52 4.08
CA GLU A 60 -1.86 11.56 3.81
C GLU A 60 -2.13 11.57 2.30
N HIS A 61 -2.97 10.64 1.85
CA HIS A 61 -3.57 10.62 0.52
C HIS A 61 -5.01 11.12 0.63
N LYS A 62 -5.28 12.31 0.08
CA LYS A 62 -6.61 12.93 0.04
C LYS A 62 -7.31 12.66 -1.28
N GLY A 63 -8.64 12.64 -1.27
CA GLY A 63 -9.45 12.47 -2.48
C GLY A 63 -9.41 11.06 -3.04
N CYS A 64 -9.23 10.06 -2.17
CA CYS A 64 -9.27 8.66 -2.60
C CYS A 64 -10.65 8.27 -3.08
N GLN A 65 -10.71 7.38 -4.06
CA GLN A 65 -11.95 6.72 -4.44
C GLN A 65 -12.21 5.63 -3.40
N MET A 66 -13.29 5.74 -2.62
CA MET A 66 -13.58 4.82 -1.52
C MET A 66 -15.02 4.34 -1.60
N GLU A 67 -15.21 3.03 -1.55
CA GLU A 67 -16.53 2.42 -1.35
C GLU A 67 -16.80 2.22 0.15
N ASN A 68 -15.78 1.79 0.89
CA ASN A 68 -15.81 1.63 2.35
C ASN A 68 -14.37 1.67 2.93
N LEU A 69 -14.20 1.29 4.20
CA LEU A 69 -12.89 1.32 4.88
C LEU A 69 -11.88 0.30 4.32
N THR A 70 -12.33 -0.76 3.69
CA THR A 70 -11.50 -1.88 3.20
C THR A 70 -11.49 -1.98 1.67
N ASN A 71 -12.24 -1.12 0.98
CA ASN A 71 -12.34 -1.05 -0.47
C ASN A 71 -12.14 0.38 -0.94
N TRP A 72 -10.94 0.67 -1.42
CA TRP A 72 -10.53 2.01 -1.82
C TRP A 72 -9.35 2.01 -2.80
N ARG A 73 -9.17 3.12 -3.51
CA ARG A 73 -8.04 3.42 -4.39
C ARG A 73 -7.53 4.83 -4.12
N CYS A 74 -6.21 4.94 -3.90
CA CYS A 74 -5.51 6.20 -3.69
C CYS A 74 -4.31 6.29 -4.63
N THR A 75 -4.22 7.38 -5.39
CA THR A 75 -3.04 7.63 -6.23
C THR A 75 -1.85 8.05 -5.39
N GLY A 76 -0.74 7.33 -5.54
CA GLY A 76 0.55 7.60 -4.93
C GLY A 76 1.63 7.93 -5.96
N PHE A 77 2.85 8.09 -5.47
CA PHE A 77 4.03 8.35 -6.31
C PHE A 77 4.45 7.12 -7.11
N HIS A 78 4.45 5.94 -6.45
CA HIS A 78 4.90 4.69 -7.05
C HIS A 78 3.82 4.05 -7.95
N GLY A 79 2.56 4.44 -7.80
CA GLY A 79 1.41 3.83 -8.46
C GLY A 79 0.13 4.13 -7.69
N ASP A 80 -0.94 3.42 -8.01
CA ASP A 80 -2.18 3.47 -7.24
C ASP A 80 -2.15 2.41 -6.14
N TYR A 81 -2.31 2.83 -4.88
CA TYR A 81 -2.55 1.94 -3.77
C TYR A 81 -4.02 1.53 -3.81
N VAL A 82 -4.29 0.24 -3.93
CA VAL A 82 -5.65 -0.30 -4.07
C VAL A 82 -5.89 -1.32 -2.97
N SER A 83 -6.93 -1.08 -2.18
CA SER A 83 -7.43 -2.04 -1.21
C SER A 83 -8.69 -2.72 -1.74
N ARG A 84 -8.71 -4.04 -1.70
CA ARG A 84 -9.88 -4.89 -1.97
C ARG A 84 -10.05 -5.83 -0.80
N ASP A 85 -11.18 -5.71 -0.11
CA ASP A 85 -11.49 -6.50 1.09
C ASP A 85 -10.37 -6.48 2.14
N GLY A 86 -9.67 -5.35 2.27
CA GLY A 86 -8.60 -5.13 3.24
C GLY A 86 -7.21 -5.58 2.78
N GLN A 87 -7.11 -6.26 1.64
CA GLN A 87 -5.81 -6.59 1.03
C GLN A 87 -5.36 -5.41 0.16
N VAL A 88 -4.14 -4.92 0.41
CA VAL A 88 -3.61 -3.74 -0.30
C VAL A 88 -2.54 -4.17 -1.29
N THR A 89 -2.68 -3.74 -2.54
CA THR A 89 -1.69 -3.92 -3.60
C THR A 89 -1.30 -2.57 -4.20
N LEU A 90 -0.15 -2.54 -4.87
CA LEU A 90 0.29 -1.43 -5.68
C LEU A 90 0.06 -1.76 -7.15
N GLU A 91 -0.75 -0.95 -7.82
CA GLU A 91 -1.08 -1.05 -9.24
C GLU A 91 -0.35 0.05 -10.03
N LYS A 92 0.03 -0.26 -11.28
CA LYS A 92 0.61 0.75 -12.18
C LYS A 92 -0.46 1.79 -12.57
N ASN A 93 -0.07 3.05 -12.65
CA ASN A 93 -0.89 4.14 -13.18
C ASN A 93 -0.13 4.95 -14.25
N SER A 94 -0.77 5.95 -14.84
CA SER A 94 -0.17 6.79 -15.89
C SER A 94 1.03 7.63 -15.44
N LYS A 95 1.25 7.78 -14.13
CA LYS A 95 2.37 8.51 -13.51
C LYS A 95 3.50 7.58 -13.08
N THR A 96 3.31 6.27 -13.11
CA THR A 96 4.31 5.28 -12.74
C THR A 96 5.48 5.31 -13.74
N TYR A 97 6.58 5.96 -13.35
CA TYR A 97 7.74 6.22 -14.22
C TYR A 97 8.68 5.02 -14.47
N TYR A 98 8.33 3.81 -14.00
CA TYR A 98 9.22 2.63 -14.01
C TYR A 98 9.42 2.00 -15.39
N ASN A 99 8.48 2.21 -16.32
CA ASN A 99 8.58 1.68 -17.68
C ASN A 99 9.78 2.24 -18.47
N PHE A 100 10.30 3.41 -18.08
CA PHE A 100 11.45 4.03 -18.76
C PHE A 100 12.81 3.47 -18.30
N LYS A 101 12.85 2.54 -17.35
CA LYS A 101 14.09 2.02 -16.74
C LYS A 101 14.22 0.50 -16.70
N ASN A 102 13.45 -0.26 -17.50
CA ASN A 102 13.39 -1.73 -17.42
C ASN A 102 13.00 -2.24 -16.02
N LEU A 103 12.09 -1.54 -15.35
CA LEU A 103 11.63 -1.88 -14.00
C LEU A 103 10.12 -2.19 -13.98
N GLU A 104 9.72 -3.05 -13.05
CA GLU A 104 8.34 -3.40 -12.78
C GLU A 104 7.98 -3.32 -11.29
N ILE A 105 6.68 -3.30 -11.01
CA ILE A 105 6.14 -3.33 -9.64
C ILE A 105 5.87 -4.78 -9.28
N CYS A 106 6.39 -5.20 -8.13
CA CYS A 106 6.15 -6.53 -7.57
C CYS A 106 5.47 -6.40 -6.21
N ASN A 107 4.32 -7.05 -6.04
CA ASN A 107 3.65 -7.15 -4.74
C ASN A 107 4.10 -8.44 -4.05
N PHE A 108 4.46 -8.36 -2.77
CA PHE A 108 4.98 -9.48 -2.00
C PHE A 108 4.00 -9.86 -0.89
N PRO A 109 3.93 -11.16 -0.52
CA PRO A 109 3.15 -11.59 0.64
C PRO A 109 3.71 -10.98 1.92
N LEU A 110 2.81 -10.69 2.86
CA LEU A 110 3.18 -10.27 4.22
C LEU A 110 3.68 -11.49 5.01
N ALA A 111 4.59 -11.28 5.96
CA ALA A 111 5.25 -12.38 6.68
C ALA A 111 4.28 -13.39 7.35
N ASN A 112 3.07 -12.93 7.70
CA ASN A 112 2.05 -13.74 8.37
C ASN A 112 1.12 -14.53 7.41
N GLU A 113 1.21 -14.31 6.09
CA GLU A 113 0.40 -15.05 5.11
C GLU A 113 1.01 -16.42 4.75
N ARG A 114 2.29 -16.64 5.09
CA ARG A 114 2.97 -17.92 4.85
C ARG A 114 2.57 -19.02 5.83
N GLU A 115 1.96 -18.69 6.95
CA GLU A 115 1.53 -19.67 7.97
C GLU A 115 0.17 -20.31 7.66
N ILE A 116 -0.60 -19.79 6.70
CA ILE A 116 -1.93 -20.33 6.34
C ILE A 116 -1.83 -21.37 5.19
N LEU A 117 -0.64 -21.52 4.59
CA LEU A 117 -0.41 -22.39 3.42
C LEU A 117 0.50 -23.60 3.71
N ASN A 118 0.84 -23.88 4.97
CA ASN A 118 1.59 -25.07 5.39
C ASN A 118 0.78 -25.95 6.33
#